data_AF-A0A7R9FX33-F1
#
_entry.id   AF-A0A7R9FX33-F1
#
_cell.length_a   1.000
_cell.length_b   1.000
_cell.length_c   1.000
_cell.angle_alpha   90.00
_cell.angle_beta   90.00
_cell.angle_gamma   90.00
#
_symmetry.space_group_name_H-M   'P 1'
#
loop_
_entity.id
_entity.type
_entity.pdbx_description
1 polymer ?
#
loop_
_entity_poly.entity_id
_entity_poly.type
_entity_poly.pdbx_seq_one_letter_code
_entity_poly.pdbx_strand_id
1 'polypeptide(L)'
;MFPNCVFVNRYNGQTQLPKPSQYRPVPAYDNVREVGDHDEMEDLLADPDEMRMQALAIRERILGPAHPDTSYYIRYRGAVYADAGKFNRCVSLWTYALEMQQRILEPLNPMTQSSLFSFTELFSFMMGEQGRTSARGRRVPPVTYADLMTVFGKSIAEIEGGIDMLEKIPSGDRDVTHLHRVIVISLHLACLLTKLLPELTPEQSHEIYIMAYRLVKQNIRGRLGCTVLHLACSRDSSLVGRYPACHFPSAGLAQVLLSVGAEVNALDDKGNTPLHLAGAAKPCPVGLAKTLLDQGAHLDAVNLAGQTFQEVLKGQCMSESINPVQYTSLKCLAATVVRKQKLEFKGHVPVSLESFIEQH
;
A
#
# COMPACT_ATOMS: atom_id res chain seq x y z
N MET A 1 21.41 15.11 13.10
CA MET A 1 21.08 16.11 14.14
C MET A 1 19.58 16.30 14.13
N PHE A 2 18.85 15.68 15.07
CA PHE A 2 17.43 15.98 15.26
C PHE A 2 17.32 17.40 15.83
N PRO A 3 16.65 18.35 15.15
CA PRO A 3 16.42 19.65 15.73
C PRO A 3 15.44 19.47 16.91
N ASN A 4 15.95 19.63 18.12
CA ASN A 4 15.22 19.83 19.37
C ASN A 4 14.21 18.73 19.77
N CYS A 5 14.73 17.59 20.26
CA CYS A 5 13.98 16.83 21.26
C CYS A 5 13.88 17.69 22.54
N VAL A 6 12.71 18.30 22.76
CA VAL A 6 12.38 19.16 23.92
C VAL A 6 12.43 18.40 25.27
N PHE A 7 12.58 17.08 25.24
CA PHE A 7 12.64 16.25 26.45
C PHE A 7 13.87 16.47 27.34
N VAL A 8 14.98 17.03 26.81
CA VAL A 8 16.23 17.21 27.59
C VAL A 8 16.11 18.28 28.68
N ASN A 9 15.15 19.22 28.58
CA ASN A 9 15.04 20.34 29.53
C ASN A 9 14.13 20.09 30.74
N ARG A 10 13.51 18.91 30.90
CA ARG A 10 12.56 18.67 32.00
C ARG A 10 13.21 18.53 33.39
N TYR A 11 14.52 18.28 33.47
CA TYR A 11 15.21 18.01 34.75
C TYR A 11 15.98 19.20 35.33
N ASN A 12 15.95 20.38 34.69
CA ASN A 12 16.75 21.54 35.09
C ASN A 12 16.01 22.54 36.01
N GLY A 13 14.89 22.16 36.63
CA GLY A 13 14.12 23.04 37.52
C GLY A 13 13.41 24.22 36.85
N GLN A 14 13.61 24.44 35.55
CA GLN A 14 12.80 25.35 34.74
C GLN A 14 11.56 24.60 34.23
N THR A 15 10.46 24.67 34.98
CA THR A 15 9.19 23.98 34.70
C THR A 15 8.33 24.62 33.60
N GLN A 16 8.78 25.72 32.99
CA GLN A 16 8.01 26.45 31.99
C GLN A 16 8.68 26.35 30.60
N LEU A 17 8.03 25.64 29.68
CA LEU A 17 8.33 25.72 28.25
C LEU A 17 7.55 26.92 27.67
N PRO A 18 8.21 28.06 27.40
CA PRO A 18 7.52 29.26 26.96
C PRO A 18 6.82 29.01 25.62
N LYS A 19 5.73 29.76 25.39
CA LYS A 19 5.06 29.76 24.08
C LYS A 19 6.03 30.30 23.02
N PRO A 20 5.95 29.84 21.77
CA PRO A 20 6.84 30.30 20.71
C PRO A 20 6.61 31.80 20.48
N SER A 21 7.69 32.56 20.33
CA SER A 21 7.59 33.99 20.00
C SER A 21 7.05 34.24 18.59
N GLN A 22 7.16 33.26 17.69
CA GLN A 22 6.57 33.29 16.35
C GLN A 22 5.47 32.24 16.22
N TYR A 23 4.27 32.72 15.93
CA TYR A 23 3.15 31.88 15.56
C TYR A 23 3.36 31.28 14.17
N ARG A 24 3.30 29.95 14.07
CA ARG A 24 3.30 29.22 12.79
C ARG A 24 1.94 28.57 12.61
N PRO A 25 1.08 29.12 11.73
CA PRO A 25 -0.25 28.56 11.53
C PRO A 25 -0.17 27.16 10.94
N VAL A 26 -0.96 26.26 11.52
CA VAL A 26 -1.15 24.90 11.00
C VAL A 26 -2.57 24.82 10.42
N PRO A 27 -2.72 24.81 9.07
CA PRO A 27 -4.05 24.79 8.43
C PRO A 27 -4.91 23.59 8.83
N ALA A 28 -4.28 22.43 9.06
CA ALA A 28 -4.99 21.25 9.57
C ALA A 28 -5.64 21.51 10.93
N TYR A 29 -5.03 22.38 11.75
CA TYR A 29 -5.58 22.84 13.03
C TYR A 29 -6.46 24.09 12.92
N ASP A 30 -6.99 24.39 11.74
CA ASP A 30 -7.77 25.61 11.48
C ASP A 30 -7.00 26.89 11.82
N ASN A 31 -5.66 26.83 11.78
CA ASN A 31 -4.79 27.93 12.17
C ASN A 31 -5.10 28.44 13.60
N VAL A 32 -5.36 27.52 14.52
CA VAL A 32 -5.50 27.83 15.94
C VAL A 32 -4.17 28.33 16.52
N ARG A 33 -4.24 29.48 17.20
CA ARG A 33 -3.14 30.08 17.97
C ARG A 33 -3.30 29.73 19.44
N GLU A 34 -2.23 29.30 20.11
CA GLU A 34 -2.27 29.02 21.54
C GLU A 34 -2.78 30.23 22.35
N VAL A 35 -3.88 30.04 23.09
CA VAL A 35 -4.53 31.06 23.93
C VAL A 35 -3.50 31.76 24.80
N GLY A 36 -3.39 33.08 24.71
CA GLY A 36 -2.38 33.91 25.36
C GLY A 36 -2.81 34.52 26.69
N ASP A 37 -4.09 34.84 26.84
CA ASP A 37 -4.66 35.60 27.94
C ASP A 37 -5.94 34.96 28.52
N HIS A 38 -6.50 35.60 29.54
CA HIS A 38 -7.67 35.10 30.27
C HIS A 38 -8.96 35.21 29.43
N ASP A 39 -9.13 36.28 28.66
CA ASP A 39 -10.34 36.52 27.89
C ASP A 39 -10.45 35.52 26.74
N GLU A 40 -9.35 35.27 26.01
CA GLU A 40 -9.25 34.20 25.01
C GLU A 40 -9.49 32.81 25.63
N MET A 41 -9.15 32.61 26.91
CA MET A 41 -9.41 31.35 27.62
C MET A 41 -10.90 31.17 27.94
N GLU A 42 -11.60 32.23 28.32
CA GLU A 42 -13.05 32.19 28.56
C GLU A 42 -13.81 31.91 27.26
N ASP A 43 -13.44 32.57 26.16
CA ASP A 43 -14.01 32.31 24.83
C ASP A 43 -13.82 30.85 24.42
N LEU A 44 -12.64 30.27 24.68
CA LEU A 44 -12.35 28.87 24.38
C LEU A 44 -13.26 27.88 25.11
N LEU A 45 -13.71 28.19 26.33
CA LEU A 45 -14.60 27.32 27.10
C LEU A 45 -15.98 27.18 26.43
N ALA A 46 -16.38 28.15 25.60
CA ALA A 46 -17.63 28.11 24.85
C ALA A 46 -17.56 27.21 23.60
N ASP A 47 -16.37 26.92 23.07
CA ASP A 47 -16.18 26.04 21.90
C ASP A 47 -15.33 24.78 22.24
N PRO A 48 -15.98 23.64 22.54
CA PRO A 48 -15.28 22.39 22.79
C PRO A 48 -14.48 21.87 21.59
N ASP A 49 -14.84 22.23 20.36
CA ASP A 49 -14.13 21.82 19.15
C ASP A 49 -12.77 22.52 19.10
N GLU A 50 -12.78 23.84 19.29
CA GLU A 50 -11.58 24.68 19.34
C GLU A 50 -10.68 24.33 20.54
N MET A 51 -11.26 24.06 21.72
CA MET A 51 -10.51 23.61 22.90
C MET A 51 -9.71 22.32 22.61
N ARG A 52 -10.27 21.40 21.82
CA ARG A 52 -9.55 20.19 21.41
C ARG A 52 -8.45 20.50 20.40
N MET A 53 -8.63 21.49 19.53
CA MET A 53 -7.59 21.92 18.58
C MET A 53 -6.42 22.61 19.30
N GLN A 54 -6.71 23.45 20.29
CA GLN A 54 -5.71 23.99 21.23
C GLN A 54 -4.88 22.89 21.87
N ALA A 55 -5.51 21.82 22.36
CA ALA A 55 -4.82 20.68 22.95
C ALA A 55 -3.88 19.96 21.95
N LEU A 56 -4.19 19.95 20.65
CA LEU A 56 -3.30 19.40 19.63
C LEU A 56 -2.08 20.31 19.40
N ALA A 57 -2.30 21.62 19.27
CA ALA A 57 -1.23 22.60 19.09
C ALA A 57 -0.23 22.57 20.26
N ILE A 58 -0.74 22.59 21.50
CA ILE A 58 0.08 22.49 22.71
C ILE A 58 0.84 21.16 22.74
N ARG A 59 0.18 20.04 22.42
CA ARG A 59 0.82 18.71 22.44
C ARG A 59 1.97 18.65 21.45
N GLU A 60 1.77 19.14 20.23
CA GLU A 60 2.82 19.16 19.21
C GLU A 60 4.00 20.05 19.62
N ARG A 61 3.74 21.23 20.19
CA ARG A 61 4.81 22.10 20.70
C ARG A 61 5.61 21.45 21.84
N ILE A 62 4.93 20.82 22.80
CA ILE A 62 5.54 20.32 24.04
C ILE A 62 6.24 18.98 23.83
N LEU A 63 5.59 18.04 23.14
CA LEU A 63 6.12 16.70 22.91
C LEU A 63 7.01 16.63 21.67
N GLY A 64 6.79 17.55 20.72
CA GLY A 64 7.44 17.54 19.43
C GLY A 64 6.80 16.55 18.45
N PRO A 65 7.15 16.69 17.17
CA PRO A 65 6.52 15.96 16.08
C PRO A 65 6.97 14.48 15.96
N ALA A 66 8.10 14.11 16.56
CA ALA A 66 8.60 12.73 16.62
C ALA A 66 7.88 11.86 17.67
N HIS A 67 7.17 12.48 18.62
CA HIS A 67 6.56 11.76 19.73
C HIS A 67 5.32 10.97 19.29
N PRO A 68 5.14 9.70 19.73
CA PRO A 68 3.99 8.87 19.37
C PRO A 68 2.63 9.56 19.60
N ASP A 69 2.45 10.14 20.79
CA ASP A 69 1.20 10.81 21.18
C ASP A 69 0.83 11.98 20.29
N THR A 70 1.81 12.72 19.75
CA THR A 70 1.54 13.86 18.88
C THR A 70 0.73 13.38 17.66
N SER A 71 1.29 12.44 16.90
CA SER A 71 0.58 11.89 15.74
C SER A 71 -0.67 11.08 16.10
N TYR A 72 -0.67 10.37 17.24
CA TYR A 72 -1.81 9.57 17.68
C TYR A 72 -3.03 10.45 17.93
N TYR A 73 -2.90 11.53 18.70
CA TYR A 73 -4.04 12.38 19.04
C TYR A 73 -4.54 13.22 17.87
N ILE A 74 -3.68 13.61 16.93
CA ILE A 74 -4.10 14.23 15.65
C ILE A 74 -4.97 13.25 14.88
N ARG A 75 -4.52 11.99 14.73
CA ARG A 75 -5.30 10.96 14.04
C ARG A 75 -6.59 10.62 14.77
N TYR A 76 -6.56 10.52 16.10
CA TYR A 76 -7.75 10.29 16.90
C TYR A 76 -8.79 11.40 16.67
N ARG A 77 -8.36 12.67 16.65
CA ARG A 77 -9.25 13.79 16.35
C ARG A 77 -9.87 13.69 14.96
N GLY A 78 -9.08 13.30 13.97
CA GLY A 78 -9.58 13.00 12.62
C GLY A 78 -10.64 11.90 12.62
N ALA A 79 -10.42 10.80 13.34
CA ALA A 79 -11.39 9.71 13.48
C ALA A 79 -12.71 10.20 14.10
N VAL A 80 -12.65 11.02 15.15
CA VAL A 80 -13.84 11.65 15.75
C VAL A 80 -14.59 12.51 14.73
N TYR A 81 -13.90 13.22 13.83
CA TYR A 81 -14.55 13.94 12.75
C TYR A 81 -15.19 13.00 11.71
N ALA A 82 -14.56 11.89 11.35
CA ALA A 82 -15.16 10.88 10.47
C ALA A 82 -16.43 10.27 11.07
N ASP A 83 -16.43 9.93 12.37
CA ASP A 83 -17.62 9.49 13.12
C ASP A 83 -18.71 10.59 13.20
N ALA A 84 -18.28 11.86 13.09
CA ALA A 84 -19.14 13.01 12.97
C ALA A 84 -19.68 13.24 11.54
N GLY A 85 -19.24 12.45 10.54
CA GLY A 85 -19.55 12.62 9.11
C GLY A 85 -18.69 13.68 8.40
N LYS A 86 -17.72 14.29 9.08
CA LYS A 86 -16.80 15.31 8.56
C LYS A 86 -15.52 14.65 8.01
N PHE A 87 -15.65 13.82 6.97
CA PHE A 87 -14.54 13.06 6.39
C PHE A 87 -13.40 13.94 5.86
N ASN A 88 -13.70 15.09 5.25
CA ASN A 88 -12.67 16.01 4.76
C ASN A 88 -11.75 16.53 5.88
N ARG A 89 -12.31 16.79 7.08
CA ARG A 89 -11.50 17.20 8.25
C ARG A 89 -10.65 16.04 8.78
N CYS A 90 -11.17 14.82 8.72
CA CYS A 90 -10.40 13.61 9.03
C CYS A 90 -9.17 13.49 8.12
N VAL A 91 -9.39 13.53 6.80
CA VAL A 91 -8.32 13.42 5.81
C VAL A 91 -7.30 14.55 5.97
N SER A 92 -7.73 15.80 6.17
CA SER A 92 -6.81 16.93 6.39
C SER A 92 -5.89 16.72 7.59
N LEU A 93 -6.43 16.33 8.75
CA LEU A 93 -5.63 16.08 9.96
C LEU A 93 -4.70 14.88 9.80
N TRP A 94 -5.19 13.80 9.20
CA TRP A 94 -4.39 12.60 9.00
C TRP A 94 -3.26 12.84 8.00
N THR A 95 -3.50 13.63 6.95
CA THR A 95 -2.49 13.95 5.93
C THR A 95 -1.38 14.79 6.56
N TYR A 96 -1.75 15.76 7.39
CA TYR A 96 -0.79 16.54 8.17
C TYR A 96 0.05 15.66 9.11
N ALA A 97 -0.58 14.75 9.86
CA ALA A 97 0.13 13.83 10.74
C ALA A 97 1.09 12.91 9.97
N LEU A 98 0.67 12.42 8.79
CA LEU A 98 1.49 11.57 7.94
C LEU A 98 2.69 12.33 7.36
N GLU A 99 2.50 13.56 6.88
CA GLU A 99 3.58 14.42 6.39
C GLU A 99 4.62 14.71 7.46
N MET A 100 4.15 15.00 8.66
CA MET A 100 5.01 15.20 9.82
C MET A 100 5.82 13.93 10.13
N GLN A 101 5.18 12.76 10.15
CA GLN A 101 5.86 11.48 10.36
C GLN A 101 6.92 11.20 9.29
N GLN A 102 6.57 11.31 8.00
CA GLN A 102 7.49 11.03 6.88
C GLN A 102 8.69 11.99 6.82
N ARG A 103 8.55 13.21 7.36
CA ARG A 103 9.66 14.17 7.41
C ARG A 103 10.66 13.87 8.54
N ILE A 104 10.23 13.22 9.62
CA ILE A 104 10.97 13.19 10.89
C ILE A 104 11.38 11.78 11.31
N LEU A 105 10.54 10.79 11.03
CA LEU A 105 10.81 9.39 11.36
C LEU A 105 11.62 8.73 10.25
N GLU A 106 12.37 7.71 10.60
CA GLU A 106 13.05 6.87 9.61
C GLU A 106 12.01 6.15 8.71
N PRO A 107 12.37 5.86 7.45
CA PRO A 107 11.49 5.11 6.57
C PRO A 107 11.05 3.78 7.17
N LEU A 108 9.83 3.35 6.83
CA LEU A 108 9.22 2.13 7.34
C LEU A 108 8.96 2.16 8.86
N ASN A 109 8.85 3.34 9.47
CA ASN A 109 8.47 3.41 10.88
C ASN A 109 7.07 2.81 11.12
N PRO A 110 6.85 2.01 12.19
CA PRO A 110 5.54 1.44 12.51
C PRO A 110 4.42 2.48 12.66
N MET A 111 4.73 3.71 13.09
CA MET A 111 3.76 4.80 13.19
C MET A 111 3.30 5.27 11.81
N THR A 112 4.22 5.41 10.85
CA THR A 112 3.90 5.77 9.46
C THR A 112 3.10 4.66 8.78
N GLN A 113 3.49 3.39 8.99
CA GLN A 113 2.73 2.22 8.54
C GLN A 113 1.28 2.24 9.06
N SER A 114 1.11 2.50 10.37
CA SER A 114 -0.21 2.58 11.00
C SER A 114 -1.07 3.70 10.39
N SER A 115 -0.48 4.87 10.12
CA SER A 115 -1.16 5.99 9.48
C SER A 115 -1.62 5.64 8.06
N LEU A 116 -0.75 5.08 7.23
CA LEU A 116 -1.09 4.66 5.86
C LEU A 116 -2.18 3.59 5.86
N PHE A 117 -2.09 2.60 6.75
CA PHE A 117 -3.14 1.60 6.92
C PHE A 117 -4.48 2.21 7.34
N SER A 118 -4.48 3.18 8.26
CA SER A 118 -5.71 3.86 8.68
C SER A 118 -6.40 4.54 7.51
N PHE A 119 -5.63 5.18 6.63
CA PHE A 119 -6.19 5.77 5.40
C PHE A 119 -6.81 4.73 4.48
N THR A 120 -6.15 3.59 4.27
CA THR A 120 -6.71 2.50 3.48
C THR A 120 -8.04 2.01 4.05
N GLU A 121 -8.13 1.85 5.38
CA GLU A 121 -9.40 1.47 6.04
C GLU A 121 -10.48 2.55 5.85
N LEU A 122 -10.14 3.83 6.02
CA LEU A 122 -11.08 4.94 5.84
C LEU A 122 -11.61 5.01 4.42
N PHE A 123 -10.74 4.96 3.41
CA PHE A 123 -11.16 5.01 2.02
C PHE A 123 -11.95 3.76 1.61
N SER A 124 -11.55 2.59 2.08
CA SER A 124 -12.31 1.35 1.91
C SER A 124 -13.73 1.48 2.50
N PHE A 125 -13.84 1.99 3.72
CA PHE A 125 -15.14 2.26 4.35
C PHE A 125 -15.98 3.24 3.52
N MET A 126 -15.39 4.37 3.13
CA MET A 126 -16.09 5.41 2.39
C MET A 126 -16.60 4.93 1.03
N MET A 127 -15.83 4.12 0.30
CA MET A 127 -16.27 3.53 -0.96
C MET A 127 -17.35 2.44 -0.76
N GLY A 128 -17.26 1.65 0.31
CA GLY A 128 -18.26 0.61 0.61
C GLY A 128 -19.60 1.15 1.10
N GLU A 129 -19.59 2.29 1.81
CA GLU A 129 -20.77 2.93 2.39
C GLU A 129 -21.21 4.19 1.62
N GLN A 130 -20.65 4.43 0.44
CA GLN A 130 -20.97 5.61 -0.37
C GLN A 130 -22.47 5.74 -0.60
N GLY A 131 -23.02 6.92 -0.31
CA GLY A 131 -24.46 7.19 -0.48
C GLY A 131 -25.37 6.52 0.57
N ARG A 132 -24.85 5.64 1.43
CA ARG A 132 -25.60 5.12 2.58
C ARG A 132 -25.77 6.20 3.64
N THR A 133 -26.92 6.13 4.29
CA THR A 133 -27.19 6.96 5.45
C THR A 133 -26.67 6.21 6.67
N SER A 134 -25.63 6.76 7.29
CA SER A 134 -25.10 6.29 8.58
C SER A 134 -26.22 6.22 9.61
N ALA A 135 -26.05 5.40 10.65
CA ALA A 135 -27.00 5.25 11.77
C ALA A 135 -27.44 6.59 12.40
N ARG A 136 -26.66 7.67 12.20
CA ARG A 136 -26.95 9.04 12.66
C ARG A 136 -27.60 9.95 11.59
N GLY A 137 -28.14 9.40 10.51
CA GLY A 137 -28.80 10.19 9.46
C GLY A 137 -27.85 10.89 8.48
N ARG A 138 -26.55 10.59 8.51
CA ARG A 138 -25.51 11.30 7.73
C ARG A 138 -25.11 10.50 6.50
N ARG A 139 -24.98 11.15 5.35
CA ARG A 139 -24.49 10.50 4.12
C ARG A 139 -22.97 10.46 4.09
N VAL A 140 -22.43 9.31 3.73
CA VAL A 140 -20.99 9.15 3.48
C VAL A 140 -20.68 9.76 2.10
N PRO A 141 -19.79 10.76 2.01
CA PRO A 141 -19.40 11.36 0.74
C PRO A 141 -18.51 10.40 -0.06
N PRO A 142 -18.45 10.54 -1.40
CA PRO A 142 -17.50 9.80 -2.22
C PRO A 142 -16.06 10.13 -1.80
N VAL A 143 -15.17 9.16 -1.94
CA VAL A 143 -13.73 9.39 -1.81
C VAL A 143 -13.25 10.23 -2.99
N THR A 144 -12.45 11.26 -2.74
CA THR A 144 -11.90 12.07 -3.83
C THR A 144 -10.67 11.37 -4.44
N TYR A 145 -10.55 11.47 -5.77
CA TYR A 145 -9.34 11.03 -6.49
C TYR A 145 -8.07 11.67 -5.90
N ALA A 146 -8.11 12.98 -5.63
CA ALA A 146 -6.98 13.75 -5.14
C ALA A 146 -6.47 13.23 -3.77
N ASP A 147 -7.37 12.96 -2.83
CA ASP A 147 -6.99 12.45 -1.51
C ASP A 147 -6.35 11.06 -1.62
N LEU A 148 -6.97 10.18 -2.39
CA LEU A 148 -6.51 8.79 -2.51
C LEU A 148 -5.18 8.71 -3.28
N MET A 149 -5.02 9.52 -4.33
CA MET A 149 -3.77 9.65 -5.08
C MET A 149 -2.65 10.25 -4.22
N THR A 150 -2.95 11.25 -3.39
CA THR A 150 -1.99 11.85 -2.46
C THR A 150 -1.46 10.80 -1.48
N VAL A 151 -2.34 10.02 -0.86
CA VAL A 151 -1.92 8.97 0.09
C VAL A 151 -1.19 7.83 -0.62
N PHE A 152 -1.62 7.45 -1.83
CA PHE A 152 -0.90 6.45 -2.63
C PHE A 152 0.52 6.90 -2.97
N GLY A 153 0.71 8.15 -3.41
CA GLY A 153 2.03 8.73 -3.63
C GLY A 153 2.90 8.75 -2.37
N LYS A 154 2.32 9.11 -1.21
CA LYS A 154 3.02 9.03 0.08
C LYS A 154 3.41 7.60 0.46
N SER A 155 2.57 6.61 0.17
CA SER A 155 2.89 5.19 0.39
C SER A 155 4.07 4.72 -0.46
N ILE A 156 4.18 5.20 -1.70
CA ILE A 156 5.31 4.88 -2.59
C ILE A 156 6.59 5.57 -2.12
N ALA A 157 6.52 6.83 -1.70
CA ALA A 157 7.69 7.52 -1.13
C ALA A 157 8.22 6.79 0.12
N GLU A 158 7.33 6.20 0.93
CA GLU A 158 7.72 5.38 2.08
C GLU A 158 8.44 4.09 1.67
N ILE A 159 7.97 3.45 0.59
CA ILE A 159 8.60 2.26 0.01
C ILE A 159 9.98 2.61 -0.56
N GLU A 160 10.07 3.68 -1.35
CA GLU A 160 11.32 4.17 -1.96
C GLU A 160 12.36 4.44 -0.85
N GLY A 161 11.99 5.22 0.18
CA GLY A 161 12.88 5.47 1.32
C GLY A 161 13.24 4.20 2.10
N GLY A 162 12.32 3.24 2.20
CA GLY A 162 12.56 1.95 2.85
C GLY A 162 13.55 1.07 2.09
N ILE A 163 13.50 1.08 0.76
CA ILE A 163 14.45 0.36 -0.10
C ILE A 163 15.84 0.99 0.05
N ASP A 164 15.94 2.31 -0.08
CA ASP A 164 17.21 3.04 0.10
C ASP A 164 17.84 2.79 1.49
N MET A 165 17.01 2.62 2.52
CA MET A 165 17.47 2.25 3.86
C MET A 165 17.98 0.81 3.91
N LEU A 166 17.22 -0.15 3.37
CA LEU A 166 17.58 -1.57 3.40
C LEU A 166 18.80 -1.89 2.53
N GLU A 167 19.03 -1.16 1.44
CA GLU A 167 20.21 -1.33 0.59
C GLU A 167 21.52 -1.06 1.33
N LYS A 168 21.49 -0.17 2.32
CA LYS A 168 22.64 0.15 3.19
C LYS A 168 22.94 -0.95 4.21
N ILE A 169 22.01 -1.87 4.42
CA ILE A 169 22.15 -2.99 5.37
C ILE A 169 22.67 -4.22 4.60
N PRO A 170 23.65 -4.98 5.16
CA PRO A 170 24.10 -6.25 4.57
C PRO A 170 22.95 -7.24 4.39
N SER A 171 22.97 -8.02 3.31
CA SER A 171 21.85 -8.88 2.89
C SER A 171 21.37 -9.89 3.95
N GLY A 172 22.25 -10.35 4.84
CA GLY A 172 21.92 -11.33 5.90
C GLY A 172 21.03 -10.78 7.02
N ASP A 173 21.03 -9.47 7.25
CA ASP A 173 20.34 -8.82 8.38
C ASP A 173 19.12 -7.99 7.95
N ARG A 174 18.74 -8.05 6.66
CA ARG A 174 17.62 -7.27 6.12
C ARG A 174 16.28 -7.83 6.59
N ASP A 175 15.64 -7.13 7.54
CA ASP A 175 14.24 -7.40 7.86
C ASP A 175 13.30 -6.68 6.87
N VAL A 176 12.75 -7.45 5.93
CA VAL A 176 11.78 -6.96 4.93
C VAL A 176 10.34 -6.94 5.45
N THR A 177 10.08 -7.30 6.71
CA THR A 177 8.71 -7.40 7.25
C THR A 177 7.97 -6.07 7.19
N HIS A 178 8.63 -4.99 7.58
CA HIS A 178 8.06 -3.64 7.56
C HIS A 178 7.86 -3.13 6.12
N LEU A 179 8.84 -3.36 5.24
CA LEU A 179 8.71 -3.04 3.82
C LEU A 179 7.51 -3.79 3.21
N HIS A 180 7.43 -5.10 3.44
CA HIS A 180 6.34 -5.94 2.95
C HIS A 180 4.97 -5.41 3.39
N ARG A 181 4.82 -4.98 4.65
CA ARG A 181 3.56 -4.36 5.12
C ARG A 181 3.21 -3.10 4.33
N VAL A 182 4.17 -2.19 4.11
CA VAL A 182 3.92 -0.97 3.33
C VAL A 182 3.57 -1.29 1.87
N ILE A 183 4.24 -2.27 1.25
CA ILE A 183 3.90 -2.73 -0.11
C ILE A 183 2.44 -3.18 -0.15
N VAL A 184 2.01 -4.03 0.79
CA VAL A 184 0.64 -4.52 0.81
C VAL A 184 -0.35 -3.36 1.02
N ILE A 185 -0.05 -2.39 1.90
CA ILE A 185 -0.89 -1.18 2.09
C ILE A 185 -0.99 -0.39 0.78
N SER A 186 0.14 -0.17 0.12
CA SER A 186 0.21 0.53 -1.16
C SER A 186 -0.60 -0.17 -2.25
N LEU A 187 -0.56 -1.52 -2.31
CA LEU A 187 -1.37 -2.30 -3.24
C LEU A 187 -2.87 -2.17 -2.97
N HIS A 188 -3.30 -2.03 -1.71
CA HIS A 188 -4.72 -1.78 -1.41
C HIS A 188 -5.16 -0.40 -1.88
N LEU A 189 -4.33 0.63 -1.67
CA LEU A 189 -4.58 1.98 -2.20
C LEU A 189 -4.64 1.96 -3.73
N ALA A 190 -3.69 1.30 -4.40
CA ALA A 190 -3.72 1.09 -5.85
C ALA A 190 -4.99 0.38 -6.30
N CYS A 191 -5.43 -0.66 -5.58
CA CYS A 191 -6.68 -1.37 -5.87
C CYS A 191 -7.90 -0.45 -5.74
N LEU A 192 -7.94 0.45 -4.76
CA LEU A 192 -9.00 1.44 -4.63
C LEU A 192 -8.97 2.44 -5.81
N LEU A 193 -7.80 2.91 -6.25
CA LEU A 193 -7.66 3.72 -7.48
C LEU A 193 -8.22 3.00 -8.70
N THR A 194 -7.95 1.69 -8.85
CA THR A 194 -8.45 0.93 -10.00
C THR A 194 -9.98 0.88 -10.08
N LYS A 195 -10.66 1.00 -8.94
CA LYS A 195 -12.13 1.05 -8.88
C LYS A 195 -12.69 2.41 -9.30
N LEU A 196 -11.91 3.47 -9.16
CA LEU A 196 -12.29 4.82 -9.59
C LEU A 196 -12.08 5.02 -11.10
N LEU A 197 -11.16 4.26 -11.74
CA LEU A 197 -10.82 4.39 -13.16
C LEU A 197 -11.99 4.62 -14.12
N PRO A 198 -13.15 3.93 -14.03
CA PRO A 198 -14.26 4.12 -14.96
C PRO A 198 -14.86 5.53 -14.94
N GLU A 199 -14.69 6.27 -13.85
CA GLU A 199 -15.26 7.61 -13.63
C GLU A 199 -14.25 8.74 -13.82
N LEU A 200 -12.97 8.43 -14.06
CA LEU A 200 -11.88 9.40 -14.12
C LEU A 200 -11.62 9.91 -15.54
N THR A 201 -11.00 11.10 -15.63
CA THR A 201 -10.53 11.63 -16.92
C THR A 201 -9.33 10.83 -17.45
N PRO A 202 -9.01 10.90 -18.76
CA PRO A 202 -7.82 10.26 -19.31
C PRO A 202 -6.53 10.72 -18.64
N GLU A 203 -6.44 11.99 -18.24
CA GLU A 203 -5.27 12.56 -17.56
C GLU A 203 -5.10 11.95 -16.16
N GLN A 204 -6.18 11.89 -15.38
CA GLN A 204 -6.18 11.26 -14.05
C GLN A 204 -5.85 9.77 -14.14
N SER A 205 -6.40 9.08 -15.14
CA SER A 205 -6.09 7.67 -15.41
C SER A 205 -4.59 7.51 -15.71
N HIS A 206 -4.03 8.37 -16.56
CA HIS A 206 -2.61 8.36 -16.91
C HIS A 206 -1.71 8.58 -15.68
N GLU A 207 -2.06 9.49 -14.78
CA GLU A 207 -1.33 9.71 -13.53
C GLU A 207 -1.31 8.45 -12.64
N ILE A 208 -2.41 7.69 -12.57
CA ILE A 208 -2.45 6.40 -11.85
C ILE A 208 -1.45 5.42 -12.47
N TYR A 209 -1.41 5.32 -13.80
CA TYR A 209 -0.44 4.44 -14.49
C TYR A 209 1.00 4.88 -14.25
N ILE A 210 1.31 6.19 -14.25
CA ILE A 210 2.64 6.69 -13.90
C ILE A 210 3.02 6.27 -12.47
N MET A 211 2.09 6.39 -11.54
CA MET A 211 2.34 6.07 -10.14
C MET A 211 2.48 4.55 -9.92
N ALA A 212 1.68 3.73 -10.61
CA ALA A 212 1.83 2.28 -10.64
C ALA A 212 3.16 1.85 -11.29
N TYR A 213 3.58 2.53 -12.36
CA TYR A 213 4.88 2.31 -13.00
C TYR A 213 6.02 2.60 -12.03
N ARG A 214 5.96 3.71 -11.27
CA ARG A 214 6.96 4.02 -10.25
C ARG A 214 7.07 2.88 -9.24
N LEU A 215 5.95 2.31 -8.78
CA LEU A 215 5.95 1.16 -7.87
C LEU A 215 6.60 -0.09 -8.50
N VAL A 216 6.25 -0.43 -9.74
CA VAL A 216 6.78 -1.61 -10.44
C VAL A 216 8.28 -1.47 -10.76
N LYS A 217 8.72 -0.28 -11.17
CA LYS A 217 10.10 0.01 -11.55
C LYS A 217 11.11 -0.27 -10.43
N GLN A 218 10.70 -0.13 -9.16
CA GLN A 218 11.56 -0.40 -8.01
C GLN A 218 11.96 -1.88 -7.86
N ASN A 219 11.43 -2.79 -8.69
CA ASN A 219 11.69 -4.25 -8.65
C ASN A 219 11.61 -4.83 -7.23
N ILE A 220 10.57 -4.43 -6.51
CA ILE A 220 10.45 -4.67 -5.08
C ILE A 220 10.20 -6.16 -4.82
N ARG A 221 10.98 -6.71 -3.90
CA ARG A 221 10.82 -8.09 -3.40
C ARG A 221 10.38 -8.02 -1.94
N GLY A 222 9.13 -8.41 -1.69
CA GLY A 222 8.58 -8.52 -0.36
C GLY A 222 9.05 -9.78 0.36
N ARG A 223 8.27 -10.23 1.34
CA ARG A 223 8.50 -11.54 1.98
C ARG A 223 8.37 -12.66 0.94
N LEU A 224 9.20 -13.71 1.08
CA LEU A 224 9.24 -14.86 0.17
C LEU A 224 9.63 -14.51 -1.28
N GLY A 225 10.34 -13.40 -1.50
CA GLY A 225 10.75 -12.99 -2.86
C GLY A 225 9.59 -12.54 -3.76
N CYS A 226 8.39 -12.36 -3.21
CA CYS A 226 7.19 -11.98 -3.95
C CYS A 226 7.33 -10.58 -4.54
N THR A 227 7.09 -10.46 -5.85
CA THR A 227 6.90 -9.16 -6.52
C THR A 227 5.54 -8.55 -6.19
N VAL A 228 5.35 -7.28 -6.54
CA VAL A 228 4.03 -6.62 -6.44
C VAL A 228 2.92 -7.36 -7.21
N LEU A 229 3.25 -8.00 -8.34
CA LEU A 229 2.30 -8.80 -9.11
C LEU A 229 1.95 -10.12 -8.41
N HIS A 230 2.92 -10.80 -7.80
CA HIS A 230 2.65 -11.98 -6.94
C HIS A 230 1.68 -11.61 -5.82
N LEU A 231 1.93 -10.48 -5.16
CA LEU A 231 1.08 -10.02 -4.07
C LEU A 231 -0.32 -9.65 -4.55
N ALA A 232 -0.46 -9.01 -5.71
CA ALA A 232 -1.76 -8.74 -6.32
C ALA A 232 -2.55 -10.02 -6.68
N CYS A 233 -1.85 -11.12 -6.94
CA CYS A 233 -2.42 -12.42 -7.29
C CYS A 233 -2.64 -13.36 -6.09
N SER A 234 -2.14 -13.02 -4.90
CA SER A 234 -2.18 -13.87 -3.70
C SER A 234 -3.24 -13.42 -2.69
N ARG A 235 -3.85 -14.38 -2.01
CA ARG A 235 -4.72 -14.12 -0.84
C ARG A 235 -3.95 -13.74 0.42
N ASP A 236 -2.69 -14.16 0.52
CA ASP A 236 -1.84 -13.90 1.69
C ASP A 236 -1.51 -12.40 1.80
N SER A 237 -1.69 -11.66 0.71
CA SER A 237 -1.61 -10.21 0.68
C SER A 237 -2.87 -9.52 1.21
N SER A 238 -3.84 -10.21 1.79
CA SER A 238 -5.05 -9.56 2.31
C SER A 238 -4.73 -8.75 3.58
N LEU A 239 -4.74 -7.42 3.48
CA LEU A 239 -4.85 -6.58 4.67
C LEU A 239 -6.29 -6.68 5.15
N VAL A 240 -6.50 -7.43 6.23
CA VAL A 240 -7.79 -7.57 6.90
C VAL A 240 -8.07 -6.29 7.71
N GLY A 241 -8.44 -5.22 7.01
CA GLY A 241 -9.15 -4.09 7.61
C GLY A 241 -10.59 -4.48 7.94
N ARG A 242 -11.27 -3.66 8.76
CA ARG A 242 -12.69 -3.89 9.09
C ARG A 242 -13.63 -3.82 7.88
N TYR A 243 -13.16 -3.25 6.77
CA TYR A 243 -13.97 -2.94 5.60
C TYR A 243 -13.39 -3.57 4.33
N PRO A 244 -14.15 -4.45 3.64
CA PRO A 244 -13.64 -5.22 2.52
C PRO A 244 -13.94 -4.55 1.18
N ALA A 245 -13.64 -3.27 0.99
CA ALA A 245 -13.85 -2.66 -0.33
C ALA A 245 -12.92 -3.27 -1.38
N CYS A 246 -11.72 -3.71 -1.02
CA CYS A 246 -10.81 -4.41 -1.92
C CYS A 246 -10.53 -5.83 -1.43
N HIS A 247 -10.57 -6.77 -2.37
CA HIS A 247 -10.26 -8.18 -2.13
C HIS A 247 -9.10 -8.58 -3.02
N PHE A 248 -8.19 -9.37 -2.46
CA PHE A 248 -7.12 -10.02 -3.21
C PHE A 248 -7.46 -11.50 -3.35
N PRO A 249 -7.25 -12.11 -4.53
CA PRO A 249 -6.59 -11.56 -5.71
C PRO A 249 -7.44 -10.53 -6.49
N SER A 250 -6.80 -9.51 -7.09
CA SER A 250 -7.48 -8.43 -7.83
C SER A 250 -7.09 -8.41 -9.31
N ALA A 251 -8.03 -8.77 -10.19
CA ALA A 251 -7.83 -8.76 -11.63
C ALA A 251 -7.58 -7.35 -12.19
N GLY A 252 -8.34 -6.35 -11.73
CA GLY A 252 -8.18 -4.96 -12.17
C GLY A 252 -6.82 -4.38 -11.80
N LEU A 253 -6.35 -4.65 -10.58
CA LEU A 253 -5.01 -4.22 -10.17
C LEU A 253 -3.92 -4.96 -10.95
N ALA A 254 -4.03 -6.28 -11.11
CA ALA A 254 -3.07 -7.05 -11.90
C ALA A 254 -2.97 -6.54 -13.35
N GLN A 255 -4.11 -6.20 -13.98
CA GLN A 255 -4.14 -5.62 -15.32
C GLN A 255 -3.38 -4.28 -15.38
N VAL A 256 -3.57 -3.39 -14.40
CA VAL A 256 -2.83 -2.12 -14.32
C VAL A 256 -1.33 -2.38 -14.15
N LEU A 257 -0.95 -3.27 -13.23
CA LEU A 257 0.48 -3.62 -13.01
C LEU A 257 1.13 -4.21 -14.28
N LEU A 258 0.43 -5.08 -15.00
CA LEU A 258 0.92 -5.67 -16.25
C LEU A 258 1.04 -4.61 -17.35
N SER A 259 0.07 -3.71 -17.47
CA SER A 259 0.10 -2.64 -18.48
C SER A 259 1.26 -1.66 -18.31
N VAL A 260 1.77 -1.49 -17.08
CA VAL A 260 2.95 -0.68 -16.80
C VAL A 260 4.27 -1.47 -16.87
N GLY A 261 4.21 -2.75 -17.24
CA GLY A 261 5.40 -3.59 -17.47
C GLY A 261 5.82 -4.46 -16.30
N ALA A 262 4.91 -4.85 -15.39
CA ALA A 262 5.24 -5.86 -14.38
C ALA A 262 5.58 -7.21 -15.03
N GLU A 263 6.66 -7.85 -14.55
CA GLU A 263 7.10 -9.15 -15.06
C GLU A 263 6.07 -10.25 -14.77
N VAL A 264 5.39 -10.72 -15.82
CA VAL A 264 4.31 -11.72 -15.74
C VAL A 264 4.79 -13.09 -15.27
N ASN A 265 6.03 -13.46 -15.59
CA ASN A 265 6.64 -14.76 -15.30
C ASN A 265 7.73 -14.67 -14.23
N ALA A 266 7.76 -13.59 -13.43
CA ALA A 266 8.66 -13.49 -12.30
C ALA A 266 8.48 -14.68 -11.35
N LEU A 267 9.54 -15.06 -10.65
CA LEU A 267 9.53 -16.17 -9.69
C LEU A 267 9.66 -15.64 -8.25
N ASP A 268 8.90 -16.24 -7.34
CA ASP A 268 9.09 -16.09 -5.88
C ASP A 268 10.17 -17.07 -5.34
N ASP A 269 10.44 -17.05 -4.03
CA ASP A 269 11.46 -17.92 -3.40
C ASP A 269 11.13 -19.42 -3.52
N LYS A 270 9.88 -19.78 -3.81
CA LYS A 270 9.41 -21.15 -4.04
C LYS A 270 9.35 -21.50 -5.54
N GLY A 271 9.78 -20.59 -6.41
CA GLY A 271 9.68 -20.73 -7.86
C GLY A 271 8.25 -20.63 -8.39
N ASN A 272 7.28 -20.15 -7.61
CA ASN A 272 5.94 -19.89 -8.12
C ASN A 272 5.96 -18.65 -9.01
N THR A 273 5.22 -18.72 -10.11
CA THR A 273 4.85 -17.54 -10.89
C THR A 273 3.57 -16.89 -10.32
N PRO A 274 3.23 -15.64 -10.69
CA PRO A 274 1.94 -15.05 -10.32
C PRO A 274 0.74 -15.91 -10.74
N LEU A 275 0.85 -16.66 -11.85
CA LEU A 275 -0.17 -17.59 -12.31
C LEU A 275 -0.36 -18.77 -11.33
N HIS A 276 0.72 -19.31 -10.76
CA HIS A 276 0.63 -20.34 -9.71
C HIS A 276 -0.13 -19.82 -8.48
N LEU A 277 0.14 -18.58 -8.04
CA LEU A 277 -0.55 -17.98 -6.89
C LEU A 277 -2.03 -17.72 -7.19
N ALA A 278 -2.36 -17.26 -8.40
CA ALA A 278 -3.74 -17.12 -8.84
C ALA A 278 -4.50 -18.45 -8.82
N GLY A 279 -3.86 -19.55 -9.26
CA GLY A 279 -4.43 -20.90 -9.22
C GLY A 279 -4.60 -21.47 -7.81
N ALA A 280 -3.72 -21.08 -6.89
CA ALA A 280 -3.80 -21.50 -5.48
C ALA A 280 -4.99 -20.87 -4.73
N ALA A 281 -5.53 -19.75 -5.22
CA ALA A 281 -6.74 -19.15 -4.66
C ALA A 281 -7.96 -20.07 -4.88
N LYS A 282 -8.80 -20.25 -3.84
CA LYS A 282 -9.99 -21.13 -3.86
C LYS A 282 -11.29 -20.38 -3.57
N PRO A 283 -12.13 -20.02 -4.57
CA PRO A 283 -12.00 -20.33 -5.99
C PRO A 283 -10.96 -19.45 -6.70
N CYS A 284 -10.41 -19.98 -7.79
CA CYS A 284 -9.47 -19.31 -8.68
C CYS A 284 -10.22 -18.22 -9.47
N PRO A 285 -9.79 -16.95 -9.41
CA PRO A 285 -10.41 -15.88 -10.18
C PRO A 285 -10.10 -16.03 -11.67
N VAL A 286 -11.08 -16.52 -12.43
CA VAL A 286 -10.94 -16.79 -13.89
C VAL A 286 -10.48 -15.55 -14.66
N GLY A 287 -11.04 -14.38 -14.36
CA GLY A 287 -10.66 -13.13 -15.01
C GLY A 287 -9.17 -12.80 -14.81
N LEU A 288 -8.64 -13.01 -13.60
CA LEU A 288 -7.22 -12.80 -13.31
C LEU A 288 -6.33 -13.80 -14.06
N ALA A 289 -6.70 -15.09 -14.04
CA ALA A 289 -5.94 -16.12 -14.75
C ALA A 289 -5.88 -15.84 -16.26
N LYS A 290 -6.99 -15.44 -16.88
CA LYS A 290 -7.04 -15.02 -18.29
C LYS A 290 -6.17 -13.80 -18.55
N THR A 291 -6.28 -12.75 -17.74
CA THR A 291 -5.43 -11.56 -17.85
C THR A 291 -3.94 -11.91 -17.81
N LEU A 292 -3.51 -12.80 -16.90
CA LEU A 292 -2.12 -13.24 -16.83
C LEU A 292 -1.68 -14.00 -18.09
N LEU A 293 -2.52 -14.92 -18.57
CA LEU A 293 -2.24 -15.72 -19.77
C LEU A 293 -2.21 -14.86 -21.04
N ASP A 294 -3.15 -13.92 -21.19
CA ASP A 294 -3.20 -12.98 -22.32
C ASP A 294 -1.99 -12.04 -22.33
N GLN A 295 -1.39 -11.78 -21.16
CA GLN A 295 -0.14 -11.01 -21.01
C GLN A 295 1.13 -11.89 -21.10
N GLY A 296 1.00 -13.17 -21.47
CA GLY A 296 2.14 -14.06 -21.75
C GLY A 296 2.61 -14.92 -20.59
N ALA A 297 1.77 -15.17 -19.57
CA ALA A 297 2.10 -16.14 -18.52
C ALA A 297 2.25 -17.56 -19.09
N HIS A 298 3.29 -18.28 -18.68
CA HIS A 298 3.52 -19.67 -19.09
C HIS A 298 2.63 -20.63 -18.30
N LEU A 299 1.76 -21.37 -19.01
CA LEU A 299 0.85 -22.35 -18.42
C LEU A 299 1.59 -23.59 -17.90
N ASP A 300 2.68 -23.94 -18.57
CA ASP A 300 3.52 -25.12 -18.36
C ASP A 300 4.77 -24.84 -17.53
N ALA A 301 4.93 -23.61 -17.02
CA ALA A 301 5.96 -23.32 -16.04
C ALA A 301 5.77 -24.20 -14.78
N VAL A 302 6.88 -24.67 -14.22
CA VAL A 302 6.89 -25.47 -12.99
C VAL A 302 7.53 -24.71 -11.84
N ASN A 303 6.95 -24.83 -10.65
CA ASN A 303 7.58 -24.32 -9.43
C ASN A 303 8.68 -25.27 -8.91
N LEU A 304 9.35 -24.92 -7.81
CA LEU A 304 10.41 -25.78 -7.22
C LEU A 304 9.89 -27.12 -6.71
N ALA A 305 8.57 -27.26 -6.49
CA ALA A 305 7.93 -28.54 -6.17
C ALA A 305 7.57 -29.37 -7.41
N GLY A 306 7.90 -28.89 -8.62
CA GLY A 306 7.61 -29.55 -9.89
C GLY A 306 6.13 -29.45 -10.31
N GLN A 307 5.35 -28.57 -9.69
CA GLN A 307 3.93 -28.42 -9.96
C GLN A 307 3.71 -27.37 -11.05
N THR A 308 2.83 -27.68 -12.00
CA THR A 308 2.33 -26.71 -12.99
C THR A 308 1.08 -25.98 -12.49
N PHE A 309 0.65 -24.95 -13.21
CA PHE A 309 -0.63 -24.26 -12.92
C PHE A 309 -1.82 -25.24 -12.86
N GLN A 310 -1.90 -26.20 -13.79
CA GLN A 310 -2.97 -27.20 -13.81
C GLN A 310 -2.94 -28.10 -12.57
N GLU A 311 -1.76 -28.41 -12.05
CA GLU A 311 -1.62 -29.22 -10.84
C GLU A 311 -1.97 -28.45 -9.57
N VAL A 312 -1.65 -27.15 -9.50
CA VAL A 312 -2.07 -26.28 -8.39
C VAL A 312 -3.59 -26.11 -8.37
N LEU A 313 -4.24 -26.14 -9.54
CA LEU A 313 -5.70 -26.08 -9.67
C LEU A 313 -6.44 -27.36 -9.21
N LYS A 314 -5.74 -28.45 -8.85
CA LYS A 314 -6.37 -29.73 -8.48
C LYS A 314 -7.51 -29.53 -7.47
N GLY A 315 -8.73 -29.90 -7.89
CA GLY A 315 -9.97 -29.74 -7.12
C GLY A 315 -10.84 -28.55 -7.51
N GLN A 316 -10.49 -27.77 -8.54
CA GLN A 316 -11.30 -26.67 -9.07
C GLN A 316 -11.70 -26.92 -10.53
N CYS A 317 -12.97 -26.70 -10.90
CA CYS A 317 -13.44 -26.81 -12.28
C CYS A 317 -13.04 -25.58 -13.10
N MET A 318 -11.88 -25.63 -13.76
CA MET A 318 -11.35 -24.55 -14.61
C MET A 318 -11.14 -24.97 -16.07
N SER A 319 -11.21 -26.28 -16.36
CA SER A 319 -10.89 -26.88 -17.66
C SER A 319 -11.80 -26.42 -18.81
N GLU A 320 -12.97 -25.87 -18.52
CA GLU A 320 -13.91 -25.37 -19.53
C GLU A 320 -13.64 -23.91 -19.93
N SER A 321 -12.90 -23.15 -19.10
CA SER A 321 -12.76 -21.69 -19.28
C SER A 321 -11.44 -21.24 -19.90
N ILE A 322 -10.40 -22.07 -19.86
CA ILE A 322 -9.06 -21.77 -20.38
C ILE A 322 -8.67 -22.90 -21.33
N ASN A 323 -8.51 -22.59 -22.62
CA ASN A 323 -8.05 -23.55 -23.61
C ASN A 323 -6.51 -23.60 -23.60
N PRO A 324 -5.86 -24.71 -23.18
CA PRO A 324 -4.40 -24.79 -23.10
C PRO A 324 -3.71 -24.53 -24.44
N VAL A 325 -4.32 -24.97 -25.56
CA VAL A 325 -3.76 -24.84 -26.91
C VAL A 325 -3.56 -23.38 -27.31
N GLN A 326 -4.38 -22.47 -26.78
CA GLN A 326 -4.27 -21.04 -27.06
C GLN A 326 -3.03 -20.40 -26.44
N TYR A 327 -2.55 -20.95 -25.32
CA TYR A 327 -1.52 -20.32 -24.48
C TYR A 327 -0.19 -21.10 -24.44
N THR A 328 -0.15 -22.30 -25.00
CA THR A 328 1.10 -23.07 -25.16
C THR A 328 1.76 -22.77 -26.50
N SER A 329 2.94 -22.17 -26.47
CA SER A 329 3.75 -21.94 -27.69
C SER A 329 4.58 -23.17 -28.06
N LEU A 330 4.99 -23.27 -29.33
CA LEU A 330 5.95 -24.31 -29.77
C LEU A 330 7.27 -24.25 -28.98
N LYS A 331 7.70 -23.04 -28.58
CA LYS A 331 8.90 -22.85 -27.77
C LYS A 331 8.73 -23.47 -26.37
N CYS A 332 7.58 -23.26 -25.74
CA CYS A 332 7.20 -23.86 -24.47
C CYS A 332 7.18 -25.39 -24.58
N LEU A 333 6.52 -25.94 -25.61
CA LEU A 333 6.47 -27.38 -25.88
C LEU A 333 7.87 -27.99 -26.07
N ALA A 334 8.75 -27.33 -26.82
CA ALA A 334 10.12 -27.79 -27.02
C ALA A 334 10.91 -27.81 -25.70
N ALA A 335 10.81 -26.76 -24.89
CA ALA A 335 11.45 -26.69 -23.57
C ALA A 335 10.95 -27.82 -22.63
N THR A 336 9.64 -28.03 -22.59
CA THR A 336 9.01 -29.10 -21.81
C THR A 336 9.48 -30.49 -22.25
N VAL A 337 9.66 -30.72 -23.55
CA VAL A 337 10.21 -32.00 -24.07
C VAL A 337 11.68 -32.17 -23.67
N VAL A 338 12.51 -31.13 -23.80
CA VAL A 338 13.92 -31.15 -23.38
C VAL A 338 14.05 -31.55 -21.91
N ARG A 339 13.21 -30.96 -21.04
CA ARG A 339 13.19 -31.22 -19.59
C ARG A 339 12.65 -32.60 -19.24
N LYS A 340 11.53 -33.00 -19.86
CA LYS A 340 10.92 -34.31 -19.65
C LYS A 340 11.86 -35.46 -20.06
N GLN A 341 12.63 -35.28 -21.13
CA GLN A 341 13.61 -36.26 -21.61
C GLN A 341 14.98 -36.12 -20.94
N LYS A 342 15.16 -35.16 -20.02
CA LYS A 342 16.42 -34.88 -19.30
C LYS A 342 17.63 -34.71 -20.24
N LEU A 343 17.42 -34.04 -21.37
CA LEU A 343 18.49 -33.78 -22.34
C LEU A 343 19.46 -32.74 -21.76
N GLU A 344 20.76 -32.90 -22.04
CA GLU A 344 21.75 -31.88 -21.71
C GLU A 344 21.60 -30.69 -22.66
N PHE A 345 21.21 -29.52 -22.13
CA PHE A 345 21.02 -28.31 -22.91
C PHE A 345 22.02 -27.20 -22.56
N LYS A 346 22.62 -27.23 -21.36
CA LYS A 346 23.58 -26.20 -20.92
C LYS A 346 24.82 -26.21 -21.80
N GLY A 347 25.19 -25.06 -22.35
CA GLY A 347 26.28 -24.93 -23.32
C GLY A 347 25.96 -25.41 -24.74
N HIS A 348 24.80 -26.03 -24.97
CA HIS A 348 24.30 -26.42 -26.30
C HIS A 348 23.28 -25.43 -26.88
N VAL A 349 22.62 -24.66 -26.01
CA VAL A 349 21.73 -23.57 -26.40
C VAL A 349 22.29 -22.22 -25.94
N PRO A 350 21.88 -21.10 -26.55
CA PRO A 350 22.19 -19.77 -26.03
C PRO A 350 21.81 -19.64 -24.55
N VAL A 351 22.65 -18.97 -23.75
CA VAL A 351 22.45 -18.78 -22.30
C VAL A 351 21.08 -18.19 -21.96
N SER A 352 20.55 -17.31 -22.83
CA SER A 352 19.21 -16.73 -22.68
C SER A 352 18.06 -17.72 -22.80
N LEU A 353 18.28 -18.88 -23.42
CA LEU A 353 17.31 -19.98 -23.51
C LEU A 353 17.47 -21.01 -22.39
N GLU A 354 18.63 -21.06 -21.72
CA GLU A 354 18.84 -21.98 -20.60
C GLU A 354 17.85 -21.69 -19.47
N SER A 355 17.70 -20.42 -19.05
CA SER A 355 16.73 -20.02 -18.02
C SER A 355 15.28 -20.29 -18.43
N PHE A 356 14.96 -20.14 -19.71
CA PHE A 356 13.64 -20.45 -20.26
C PHE A 356 13.36 -21.97 -20.19
N ILE A 357 14.33 -22.81 -20.53
CA ILE A 357 14.20 -24.26 -20.44
C ILE A 357 14.13 -24.70 -18.98
N GLU A 358 14.87 -24.08 -18.07
CA GLU A 358 14.81 -24.39 -16.64
C GLU A 358 13.45 -24.09 -16.01
N GLN A 359 12.72 -23.09 -16.53
CA GLN A 359 11.40 -22.69 -16.06
C GLN A 359 10.28 -23.68 -16.45
N HIS A 360 10.50 -24.49 -17.48
CA HIS A 360 9.58 -25.53 -17.98
C HIS A 360 10.06 -26.93 -17.54
#